data_AF-A0A3R6EYV2-F1
#
_entry.id   AF-A0A3R6EYV2-F1
#
_cell.length_a   1.000
_cell.length_b   1.000
_cell.length_c   1.000
_cell.angle_alpha   90.00
_cell.angle_beta   90.00
_cell.angle_gamma   90.00
#
_symmetry.space_group_name_H-M   'P 1'
#
loop_
_entity.id
_entity.type
_entity.pdbx_description
1 polymer ?
#
loop_
_entity_poly.entity_id
_entity_poly.type
_entity_poly.pdbx_seq_one_letter_code
_entity_poly.pdbx_strand_id
1 'polypeptide(L)'
;MLGDNDLCMKSNNCISEKINEYRSEVETMIQGFQRQILEQEHKIEELKNSKERELDTLFKDLLSVVDAYEKAEARLDEQYSDNEAVIKAKKRFSTSKKKLMEILRKNGVSEIQFPDGYAKMDDCQIVETEPDATKENDTIISIEKAGFRRNGRLLRLADVIVVKN
;
A
#
# COMPACT_ATOMS: atom_id res chain seq x y z
N MET A 1 21.82 -31.06 73.01
CA MET A 1 21.40 -29.88 72.22
C MET A 1 21.74 -30.02 70.71
N LEU A 2 21.65 -31.23 70.12
CA LEU A 2 21.96 -31.45 68.69
C LEU A 2 20.72 -31.73 67.83
N GLY A 3 19.54 -31.97 68.42
CA GLY A 3 18.31 -32.33 67.70
C GLY A 3 17.56 -31.15 67.08
N ASP A 4 17.57 -29.98 67.73
CA ASP A 4 16.80 -28.82 67.26
C ASP A 4 17.42 -28.15 66.02
N ASN A 5 18.75 -28.23 65.88
CA ASN A 5 19.47 -27.66 64.74
C ASN A 5 19.26 -28.48 63.44
N ASP A 6 19.09 -29.81 63.57
CA ASP A 6 18.88 -30.72 62.43
C ASP A 6 17.44 -30.69 61.90
N LEU A 7 16.44 -30.48 62.78
CA LEU A 7 15.05 -30.22 62.37
C LEU A 7 14.90 -28.87 61.67
N CYS A 8 15.57 -27.82 62.17
CA CYS A 8 15.55 -26.50 61.56
C CYS A 8 16.19 -26.49 60.16
N MET A 9 17.33 -27.17 60.00
CA MET A 9 18.01 -27.35 58.70
C MET A 9 17.13 -28.08 57.67
N LYS A 10 16.45 -29.16 58.06
CA LYS A 10 15.53 -29.91 57.16
C LYS A 10 14.31 -29.08 56.74
N SER A 11 13.74 -28.29 57.66
CA SER A 11 12.60 -27.42 57.37
C SER A 11 12.99 -26.29 56.40
N ASN A 12 14.16 -25.67 56.59
CA ASN A 12 14.68 -24.63 55.69
C ASN A 12 14.99 -25.18 54.29
N ASN A 13 15.51 -26.41 54.18
CA ASN A 13 15.76 -27.05 52.88
C ASN A 13 14.45 -27.34 52.11
N CYS A 14 13.42 -27.83 52.80
CA CYS A 14 12.10 -28.07 52.20
C CYS A 14 11.42 -26.77 51.71
N ILE A 15 11.58 -25.66 52.44
CA ILE A 15 11.07 -24.36 52.01
C ILE A 15 11.84 -23.86 50.78
N SER A 16 13.16 -24.00 50.75
CA SER A 16 14.01 -23.65 49.60
C SER A 16 13.62 -24.42 48.34
N GLU A 17 13.37 -25.73 48.45
CA GLU A 17 12.92 -26.57 47.33
C GLU A 17 11.59 -26.08 46.74
N LYS A 18 10.59 -25.80 47.59
CA LYS A 18 9.29 -25.26 47.14
C LYS A 18 9.41 -23.88 46.50
N ILE A 19 10.27 -23.01 47.02
CA ILE A 19 10.52 -21.68 46.43
C ILE A 19 11.12 -21.83 45.03
N ASN A 20 12.06 -22.76 44.84
CA ASN A 20 12.67 -23.02 43.53
C ASN A 20 11.67 -23.63 42.54
N GLU A 21 10.78 -24.51 43.01
CA GLU A 21 9.68 -25.07 42.21
C GLU A 21 8.73 -23.97 41.73
N TYR A 22 8.23 -23.12 42.64
CA TYR A 22 7.37 -21.98 42.27
C TYR A 22 8.08 -20.98 41.34
N ARG A 23 9.38 -20.75 41.54
CA ARG A 23 10.17 -19.91 40.63
C ARG A 23 10.22 -20.51 39.22
N SER A 24 10.49 -21.80 39.11
CA SER A 24 10.52 -22.50 37.82
C SER A 24 9.15 -22.49 37.12
N GLU A 25 8.06 -22.64 37.86
CA GLU A 25 6.70 -22.54 37.32
C GLU A 25 6.40 -21.13 36.80
N VAL A 26 6.74 -20.10 37.59
CA VAL A 26 6.57 -18.70 37.20
C VAL A 26 7.41 -18.36 35.97
N GLU A 27 8.67 -18.82 35.92
CA GLU A 27 9.54 -18.62 34.76
C GLU A 27 8.96 -19.26 33.49
N THR A 28 8.47 -20.50 33.60
CA THR A 28 7.82 -21.20 32.48
C THR A 28 6.56 -20.46 32.01
N MET A 29 5.76 -19.95 32.96
CA MET A 29 4.56 -19.19 32.65
C MET A 29 4.88 -17.87 31.96
N ILE A 30 5.91 -17.14 32.43
CA ILE A 30 6.39 -15.89 31.82
C ILE A 30 6.86 -16.15 30.39
N GLN A 31 7.66 -17.20 30.17
CA GLN A 31 8.11 -17.58 28.82
C GLN A 31 6.92 -17.92 27.91
N GLY A 32 5.92 -18.62 28.46
CA GLY A 32 4.66 -18.90 27.76
C GLY A 32 3.93 -17.64 27.33
N PHE A 33 3.78 -16.67 28.22
CA PHE A 33 3.14 -15.38 27.90
C PHE A 33 3.96 -14.55 26.90
N GLN A 34 5.28 -14.50 27.05
CA GLN A 34 6.16 -13.78 26.10
C GLN A 34 6.00 -14.33 24.68
N ARG A 35 5.95 -15.67 24.52
CA ARG A 35 5.69 -16.29 23.22
C ARG A 35 4.32 -15.91 22.67
N GLN A 36 3.27 -15.97 23.49
CA GLN A 36 1.92 -15.62 23.06
C GLN A 36 1.81 -14.15 22.63
N ILE A 37 2.47 -13.23 23.34
CA ILE A 37 2.51 -11.81 22.98
C ILE A 37 3.15 -11.64 21.60
N LEU A 38 4.31 -12.25 21.38
CA LEU A 38 5.02 -12.14 20.10
C LEU A 38 4.19 -12.73 18.94
N GLU A 39 3.57 -13.90 19.15
CA GLU A 39 2.68 -14.53 18.15
C GLU A 39 1.48 -13.63 17.82
N GLN A 40 0.88 -12.99 18.83
CA GLN A 40 -0.24 -12.07 18.63
C GLN A 40 0.17 -10.80 17.90
N GLU A 41 1.33 -10.22 18.24
CA GLU A 41 1.89 -9.05 17.57
C GLU A 41 2.13 -9.32 16.08
N HIS A 42 2.78 -10.44 15.76
CA HIS A 42 2.96 -10.88 14.37
C HIS A 42 1.63 -11.06 13.64
N LYS A 43 0.65 -11.73 14.27
CA LYS A 43 -0.67 -11.93 13.67
C LYS A 43 -1.40 -10.62 13.40
N ILE A 44 -1.30 -9.64 14.30
CA ILE A 44 -1.87 -8.31 14.09
C ILE A 44 -1.21 -7.61 12.90
N GLU A 45 0.11 -7.68 12.79
CA GLU A 45 0.86 -7.09 11.68
C GLU A 45 0.52 -7.75 10.34
N GLU A 46 0.45 -9.09 10.30
CA GLU A 46 0.02 -9.84 9.12
C GLU A 46 -1.39 -9.46 8.67
N LEU A 47 -2.34 -9.37 9.61
CA LEU A 47 -3.72 -8.98 9.31
C LEU A 47 -3.79 -7.54 8.75
N LYS A 48 -3.05 -6.60 9.34
CA LYS A 48 -2.95 -5.23 8.82
C LYS A 48 -2.38 -5.19 7.41
N ASN A 49 -1.28 -5.91 7.17
CA ASN A 49 -0.63 -5.97 5.87
C ASN A 49 -1.50 -6.65 4.81
N SER A 50 -2.20 -7.73 5.18
CA SER A 50 -3.18 -8.39 4.31
C SER A 50 -4.30 -7.42 3.94
N LYS A 51 -4.82 -6.67 4.91
CA LYS A 51 -5.90 -5.72 4.66
C LYS A 51 -5.49 -4.61 3.72
N GLU A 52 -4.27 -4.08 3.88
CA GLU A 52 -3.76 -3.07 2.94
C GLU A 52 -3.58 -3.61 1.53
N ARG A 53 -3.11 -4.86 1.39
CA ARG A 53 -2.99 -5.50 0.07
C ARG A 53 -4.34 -5.72 -0.60
N GLU A 54 -5.36 -6.15 0.14
CA GLU A 54 -6.73 -6.29 -0.38
C GLU A 54 -7.28 -4.96 -0.89
N LEU A 55 -7.11 -3.90 -0.09
CA LEU A 55 -7.55 -2.56 -0.46
C LEU A 55 -6.78 -2.05 -1.69
N ASP A 56 -5.46 -2.27 -1.75
CA ASP A 56 -4.65 -1.91 -2.92
C ASP A 56 -5.16 -2.59 -4.19
N THR A 57 -5.50 -3.87 -4.13
CA THR A 57 -6.12 -4.60 -5.26
C THR A 57 -7.46 -4.00 -5.64
N LEU A 58 -8.35 -3.74 -4.68
CA LEU A 58 -9.64 -3.10 -4.95
C LEU A 58 -9.48 -1.74 -5.64
N PHE A 59 -8.53 -0.92 -5.20
CA PHE A 59 -8.27 0.37 -5.82
C PHE A 59 -7.67 0.25 -7.22
N LYS A 60 -6.81 -0.76 -7.48
CA LYS A 60 -6.35 -1.07 -8.84
C LYS A 60 -7.50 -1.44 -9.77
N ASP A 61 -8.44 -2.25 -9.28
CA ASP A 61 -9.63 -2.61 -10.06
C ASP A 61 -10.50 -1.38 -10.36
N LEU A 62 -10.68 -0.48 -9.38
CA LEU A 62 -11.39 0.79 -9.61
C LEU A 62 -10.65 1.71 -10.60
N LEU A 63 -9.32 1.74 -10.57
CA LEU A 63 -8.54 2.49 -11.57
C LEU A 63 -8.73 1.94 -12.98
N SER A 64 -8.92 0.62 -13.14
CA SER A 64 -9.26 0.04 -14.45
C SER A 64 -10.59 0.56 -15.01
N VAL A 65 -11.54 0.88 -14.12
CA VAL A 65 -12.80 1.53 -14.52
C VAL A 65 -12.54 2.96 -14.98
N VAL A 66 -11.68 3.71 -14.30
CA VAL A 66 -11.26 5.05 -14.72
C VAL A 66 -10.62 5.01 -16.12
N ASP A 67 -9.73 4.05 -16.36
CA ASP A 67 -9.10 3.86 -17.68
C ASP A 67 -10.16 3.58 -18.76
N ALA A 68 -11.19 2.79 -18.45
CA ALA A 68 -12.27 2.50 -19.39
C ALA A 68 -13.09 3.77 -19.73
N TYR A 69 -13.32 4.64 -18.74
CA TYR A 69 -13.92 5.96 -18.98
C TYR A 69 -13.05 6.82 -19.90
N GLU A 70 -11.74 6.89 -19.65
CA GLU A 70 -10.79 7.67 -20.46
C GLU A 70 -10.71 7.17 -21.89
N LYS A 71 -10.63 5.85 -22.07
CA LYS A 71 -10.63 5.23 -23.40
C LYS A 71 -11.95 5.44 -24.14
N ALA A 72 -13.08 5.46 -23.45
CA ALA A 72 -14.37 5.80 -24.07
C ALA A 72 -14.40 7.28 -24.46
N GLU A 73 -13.88 8.15 -23.60
CA GLU A 73 -13.79 9.60 -23.83
C GLU A 73 -12.94 9.93 -25.06
N ALA A 74 -11.74 9.35 -25.15
CA ALA A 74 -10.81 9.54 -26.28
C ALA A 74 -11.42 9.08 -27.61
N ARG A 75 -12.12 7.94 -27.64
CA ARG A 75 -12.81 7.45 -28.85
C ARG A 75 -13.93 8.38 -29.30
N LEU A 76 -14.66 8.98 -28.36
CA LEU A 76 -15.70 9.95 -28.68
C LEU A 76 -15.10 11.25 -29.24
N ASP A 77 -13.94 11.67 -28.73
CA ASP A 77 -13.22 12.84 -29.25
C ASP A 77 -12.69 12.61 -30.67
N GLU A 78 -12.18 11.42 -30.96
CA GLU A 78 -11.68 11.08 -32.29
C GLU A 78 -12.78 11.03 -33.36
N GLN A 79 -13.96 10.48 -33.01
CA GLN A 79 -15.01 10.20 -33.99
C GLN A 79 -16.11 11.27 -34.07
N TYR A 80 -16.31 12.05 -33.00
CA TYR A 80 -17.49 12.89 -32.84
C TYR A 80 -17.19 14.22 -32.13
N SER A 81 -15.98 14.77 -32.27
CA SER A 81 -15.51 16.01 -31.62
C SER A 81 -16.50 17.18 -31.74
N ASP A 82 -17.14 17.34 -32.90
CA ASP A 82 -18.05 18.46 -33.19
C ASP A 82 -19.53 18.15 -32.91
N ASN A 83 -19.85 16.95 -32.42
CA ASN A 83 -21.22 16.54 -32.18
C ASN A 83 -21.72 17.06 -30.81
N GLU A 84 -22.62 18.05 -30.82
CA GLU A 84 -23.19 18.65 -29.61
C GLU A 84 -23.82 17.64 -28.63
N ALA A 85 -24.48 16.59 -29.14
CA ALA A 85 -25.11 15.59 -28.28
C ALA A 85 -24.06 14.76 -27.53
N VAL A 86 -22.97 14.41 -28.22
CA VAL A 86 -21.82 13.71 -27.63
C VAL A 86 -21.12 14.59 -26.60
N ILE A 87 -20.86 15.86 -26.92
CA ILE A 87 -20.26 16.83 -25.97
C ILE A 87 -21.12 16.93 -24.70
N LYS A 88 -22.44 17.07 -24.82
CA LYS A 88 -23.36 17.10 -23.68
C LYS A 88 -23.34 15.80 -22.88
N ALA A 89 -23.29 14.64 -23.54
CA ALA A 89 -23.19 13.34 -22.88
C ALA A 89 -21.86 13.19 -22.11
N LYS A 90 -20.71 13.52 -22.72
CA LYS A 90 -19.39 13.53 -22.06
C LYS A 90 -19.41 14.38 -20.80
N LYS A 91 -19.96 15.60 -20.87
CA LYS A 91 -20.06 16.50 -19.71
C LYS A 91 -20.86 15.89 -18.56
N ARG A 92 -21.92 15.13 -18.85
CA ARG A 92 -22.70 14.40 -17.83
C ARG A 92 -21.87 13.30 -17.18
N PHE A 93 -21.18 12.46 -17.96
CA PHE A 93 -20.34 11.39 -17.44
C PHE A 93 -19.08 11.88 -16.72
N SER A 94 -18.54 13.04 -17.11
CA SER A 94 -17.41 13.69 -16.42
C SER A 94 -17.70 13.92 -14.93
N THR A 95 -18.97 14.19 -14.56
CA THR A 95 -19.36 14.35 -13.16
C THR A 95 -19.20 13.03 -12.38
N SER A 96 -19.56 11.90 -12.99
CA SER A 96 -19.38 10.57 -12.38
C SER A 96 -17.90 10.21 -12.26
N LYS A 97 -17.09 10.47 -13.29
CA LYS A 97 -15.62 10.28 -13.23
C LYS A 97 -15.01 11.11 -12.10
N LYS A 98 -15.38 12.39 -11.98
CA LYS A 98 -14.90 13.28 -10.89
C LYS A 98 -15.25 12.74 -9.50
N LYS A 99 -16.48 12.24 -9.32
CA LYS A 99 -16.87 11.62 -8.04
C LYS A 99 -16.06 10.37 -7.73
N LEU A 100 -15.81 9.51 -8.72
CA LEU A 100 -14.94 8.33 -8.54
C LEU A 100 -13.52 8.75 -8.13
N MET A 101 -12.94 9.73 -8.81
CA MET A 101 -11.62 10.27 -8.46
C MET A 101 -11.60 10.89 -7.05
N GLU A 102 -12.67 11.57 -6.64
CA GLU A 102 -12.78 12.11 -5.28
C GLU A 102 -12.84 11.01 -4.21
N ILE A 103 -13.54 9.90 -4.49
CA ILE A 103 -13.58 8.73 -3.60
C ILE A 103 -12.18 8.11 -3.50
N LEU A 104 -11.48 7.93 -4.61
CA LEU A 104 -10.10 7.44 -4.63
C LEU A 104 -9.20 8.33 -3.77
N ARG A 105 -9.25 9.65 -3.99
CA ARG A 105 -8.48 10.64 -3.21
C ARG A 105 -8.79 10.61 -1.72
N LYS A 106 -10.06 10.50 -1.33
CA LYS A 106 -10.47 10.39 0.09
C LYS A 106 -9.89 9.14 0.76
N ASN A 107 -9.59 8.10 -0.01
CA ASN A 107 -8.97 6.86 0.47
C ASN A 107 -7.44 6.84 0.30
N GLY A 108 -6.83 8.01 0.10
CA GLY A 108 -5.39 8.19 0.04
C GLY A 108 -4.76 7.85 -1.31
N VAL A 109 -5.58 7.61 -2.35
CA VAL A 109 -5.10 7.37 -3.72
C VAL A 109 -4.83 8.71 -4.40
N SER A 110 -3.58 8.93 -4.79
CA SER A 110 -3.12 10.13 -5.48
C SER A 110 -2.45 9.77 -6.80
N GLU A 111 -2.70 10.59 -7.81
CA GLU A 111 -2.02 10.49 -9.10
C GLU A 111 -0.55 10.89 -8.97
N ILE A 112 0.33 10.14 -9.64
CA ILE A 112 1.76 10.44 -9.73
C ILE A 112 1.94 11.68 -10.60
N GLN A 113 2.73 12.63 -10.12
CA GLN A 113 2.98 13.90 -10.79
C GLN A 113 4.45 13.99 -11.22
N PHE A 114 4.70 14.59 -12.38
CA PHE A 114 6.03 14.82 -12.94
C PHE A 114 6.30 16.33 -13.05
N PRO A 115 6.54 17.04 -11.92
CA PRO A 115 6.65 18.50 -11.91
C PRO A 115 7.89 19.03 -12.63
N ASP A 116 8.94 18.21 -12.71
CA ASP A 116 10.16 18.48 -13.46
C ASP A 116 10.06 18.06 -14.94
N GLY A 117 8.99 17.34 -15.31
CA GLY A 117 8.76 16.88 -16.68
C GLY A 117 9.63 15.71 -17.11
N TYR A 118 10.35 15.04 -16.20
CA TYR A 118 11.23 13.93 -16.53
C TYR A 118 10.66 12.58 -16.06
N ALA A 119 10.91 11.54 -16.85
CA ALA A 119 10.57 10.18 -16.47
C ALA A 119 11.42 9.70 -15.30
N LYS A 120 10.75 9.24 -14.23
CA LYS A 120 11.39 8.64 -13.05
C LYS A 120 11.06 7.16 -13.01
N MET A 121 12.08 6.30 -13.05
CA MET A 121 11.89 4.84 -13.16
C MET A 121 11.00 4.24 -12.04
N ASP A 122 10.97 4.86 -10.86
CA ASP A 122 10.14 4.40 -9.73
C ASP A 122 8.65 4.78 -9.86
N ASP A 123 8.32 5.67 -10.78
CA ASP A 123 7.02 6.33 -10.89
C ASP A 123 6.37 6.18 -12.29
N CYS A 124 7.15 5.85 -13.31
CA CYS A 124 6.65 5.58 -14.66
C CYS A 124 7.36 4.42 -15.37
N GLN A 125 6.67 3.86 -16.35
CA GLN A 125 7.19 2.98 -17.37
C GLN A 125 7.17 3.71 -18.72
N ILE A 126 8.30 3.71 -19.42
CA ILE A 126 8.39 4.25 -20.77
C ILE A 126 7.75 3.23 -21.72
N VAL A 127 6.66 3.62 -22.36
CA VAL A 127 5.93 2.76 -23.32
C VAL A 127 6.31 3.04 -24.77
N GLU A 128 6.74 4.28 -25.06
CA GLU A 128 7.16 4.71 -26.38
C GLU A 128 8.21 5.81 -26.28
N THR A 129 8.99 6.00 -27.35
CA THR A 129 9.98 7.09 -27.43
C THR A 129 9.87 7.78 -28.77
N GLU A 130 9.91 9.11 -28.77
CA GLU A 130 9.87 9.92 -29.99
C GLU A 130 11.05 10.89 -30.04
N PRO A 131 11.59 11.19 -31.24
CA PRO A 131 12.63 12.20 -31.39
C PRO A 131 12.03 13.61 -31.28
N ASP A 132 12.68 14.47 -30.49
CA ASP A 132 12.34 15.90 -30.38
C ASP A 132 13.64 16.69 -30.15
N ALA A 133 14.11 17.34 -31.22
CA ALA A 133 15.34 18.11 -31.20
C ALA A 133 15.28 19.36 -30.30
N THR A 134 14.10 19.74 -29.79
CA THR A 134 13.90 20.90 -28.91
C THR A 134 14.00 20.54 -27.43
N LYS A 135 14.06 19.25 -27.10
CA LYS A 135 14.02 18.74 -25.73
C LYS A 135 15.18 17.78 -25.46
N GLU A 136 15.52 17.66 -24.18
CA GLU A 136 16.53 16.70 -23.72
C GLU A 136 15.96 15.28 -23.69
N ASN A 137 16.83 14.28 -23.79
CA ASN A 137 16.44 12.88 -23.63
C ASN A 137 15.74 12.66 -22.27
N ASP A 138 14.83 11.69 -22.23
CA ASP A 138 14.03 11.29 -21.06
C ASP A 138 13.01 12.35 -20.58
N THR A 139 12.87 13.48 -21.29
CA THR A 139 11.77 14.43 -21.09
C THR A 139 10.45 13.78 -21.48
N ILE A 140 9.43 13.89 -20.63
CA ILE A 140 8.08 13.37 -20.91
C ILE A 140 7.41 14.24 -21.98
N ILE A 141 6.96 13.60 -23.04
CA ILE A 141 6.18 14.20 -24.13
C ILE A 141 4.69 14.13 -23.77
N SER A 142 4.23 12.94 -23.40
CA SER A 142 2.84 12.68 -23.02
C SER A 142 2.76 11.59 -21.95
N ILE A 143 1.67 11.64 -21.19
CA ILE A 143 1.29 10.59 -20.24
C ILE A 143 0.08 9.87 -20.85
N GLU A 144 0.32 8.70 -21.43
CA GLU A 144 -0.72 7.88 -22.06
C GLU A 144 -1.62 7.22 -21.01
N LYS A 145 -1.06 6.97 -19.83
CA LYS A 145 -1.78 6.37 -18.72
C LYS A 145 -1.30 6.93 -17.39
N ALA A 146 -2.21 7.50 -16.61
CA ALA A 146 -1.87 8.05 -15.30
C ALA A 146 -1.38 6.96 -14.31
N GLY A 147 -0.33 7.29 -13.56
CA GLY A 147 0.20 6.47 -12.47
C GLY A 147 -0.43 6.83 -11.13
N PHE A 148 -0.48 5.91 -10.17
CA PHE A 148 -1.14 6.13 -8.88
C PHE A 148 -0.40 5.50 -7.70
N ARG A 149 -0.42 6.21 -6.57
CA ARG A 149 0.03 5.75 -5.25
C ARG A 149 -1.11 5.83 -4.23
N ARG A 150 -1.12 4.93 -3.24
CA ARG A 150 -2.03 4.97 -2.10
C ARG A 150 -1.26 5.06 -0.80
N ASN A 151 -1.42 6.15 -0.06
CA ASN A 151 -0.67 6.39 1.19
C ASN A 151 0.85 6.14 1.01
N GLY A 152 1.40 6.54 -0.15
CA GLY A 152 2.80 6.31 -0.54
C GLY A 152 3.10 4.97 -1.22
N ARG A 153 2.26 3.94 -1.07
CA ARG A 153 2.43 2.63 -1.72
C ARG A 153 2.10 2.72 -3.22
N LEU A 154 2.95 2.16 -4.07
CA LEU A 154 2.71 2.15 -5.51
C LEU A 154 1.53 1.24 -5.88
N LEU A 155 0.49 1.80 -6.50
CA LEU A 155 -0.60 1.00 -7.06
C LEU A 155 -0.29 0.61 -8.51
N ARG A 156 0.13 1.59 -9.32
CA ARG A 156 0.44 1.42 -10.75
C ARG A 156 1.41 2.53 -11.20
N LEU A 157 2.36 2.19 -12.07
CA LEU A 157 3.22 3.16 -12.75
C LEU A 157 2.42 4.00 -13.76
N ALA A 158 2.90 5.20 -14.06
CA ALA A 158 2.39 5.94 -15.23
C ALA A 158 2.98 5.36 -16.51
N ASP A 159 2.21 5.28 -17.58
CA ASP A 159 2.74 4.97 -18.92
C ASP A 159 3.04 6.29 -19.62
N VAL A 160 4.31 6.48 -19.99
CA VAL A 160 4.80 7.74 -20.56
C VAL A 160 5.50 7.54 -21.89
N ILE A 161 5.39 8.55 -22.76
CA ILE A 161 6.19 8.70 -23.97
C ILE A 161 7.28 9.72 -23.66
N VAL A 162 8.54 9.39 -23.97
CA VAL A 162 9.68 10.27 -23.69
C VAL A 162 10.49 10.61 -24.94
N VAL A 163 11.27 11.68 -24.83
CA VAL A 163 12.19 12.10 -25.87
C VAL A 163 13.39 11.15 -25.94
N LYS A 164 13.73 10.72 -27.16
CA LYS A 164 14.97 10.00 -27.44
C LYS A 164 15.54 10.44 -28.80
N ASN A 165 16.61 11.23 -28.74
CA ASN A 165 17.36 11.71 -29.90
C ASN A 165 18.51 10.78 -30.31
#